data_AF-A0A127K509-F1
#
_entry.id   AF-A0A127K509-F1
#
_cell.length_a   1.000
_cell.length_b   1.000
_cell.length_c   1.000
_cell.angle_alpha   90.00
_cell.angle_beta   90.00
_cell.angle_gamma   90.00
#
_symmetry.space_group_name_H-M   'P 1'
#
loop_
_entity.id
_entity.type
_entity.pdbx_description
1 polymer ?
#
loop_
_entity_poly.entity_id
_entity_poly.type
_entity_poly.pdbx_seq_one_letter_code
_entity_poly.pdbx_strand_id
1 'polypeptide(L)'
;MIALREWVGQFAGAGKLIGIALVLGLAAMAGGWLTGVLKDREIAELKREHAEAAAKAERAASQRLAEAKARGDALTVDLHVANAAALRLQEQLHEEIELATQGRACLDAAALRVLDRAPGIAAPRVPAPARVAPAKDAPDPARDTAQRAGDERSATDTDIGRWVLGAGRQYDECVRRLDALIDWHTPDPEHQDRAPAWN
;
A
#
# COMPACT_ATOMS: atom_id res chain seq x y z
N MET A 1 -95.81 -40.49 14.42
CA MET A 1 -95.22 -39.80 15.58
C MET A 1 -93.75 -40.23 15.80
N ILE A 2 -92.93 -40.25 14.73
CA ILE A 2 -91.51 -40.69 14.80
C ILE A 2 -90.56 -39.67 14.14
N ALA A 3 -91.02 -38.88 13.17
CA ALA A 3 -90.17 -37.93 12.42
C ALA A 3 -89.74 -36.65 13.17
N LEU A 4 -90.36 -36.30 14.31
CA LEU A 4 -89.99 -35.08 15.05
C LEU A 4 -88.87 -35.29 16.08
N ARG A 5 -88.51 -36.55 16.39
CA ARG A 5 -87.51 -36.86 17.43
C ARG A 5 -86.07 -36.87 16.91
N GLU A 6 -85.87 -37.05 15.61
CA GLU A 6 -84.54 -37.05 15.00
C GLU A 6 -84.01 -35.63 14.68
N TRP A 7 -84.90 -34.68 14.42
CA TRP A 7 -84.52 -33.30 14.07
C TRP A 7 -83.90 -32.54 15.25
N VAL A 8 -84.33 -32.79 16.48
CA VAL A 8 -83.82 -32.11 17.69
C VAL A 8 -82.40 -32.57 18.06
N GLY A 9 -82.00 -33.79 17.68
CA GLY A 9 -80.65 -34.30 17.90
C GLY A 9 -79.58 -33.65 17.02
N GLN A 10 -79.96 -33.18 15.82
CA GLN A 10 -79.03 -32.64 14.83
C GLN A 10 -78.60 -31.19 15.13
N PHE A 11 -79.49 -30.37 15.71
CA PHE A 11 -79.17 -28.98 16.11
C PHE A 11 -78.41 -28.87 17.45
N ALA A 12 -78.64 -29.83 18.35
CA ALA A 12 -77.91 -29.89 19.63
C ALA A 12 -76.41 -30.21 19.43
N GLY A 13 -76.05 -30.93 18.36
CA GLY A 13 -74.66 -31.20 17.98
C GLY A 13 -73.98 -30.02 17.28
N ALA A 14 -74.67 -29.35 16.36
CA ALA A 14 -74.11 -28.24 15.58
C ALA A 14 -73.76 -27.02 16.44
N GLY A 15 -74.59 -26.65 17.42
CA GLY A 15 -74.29 -25.55 18.35
C GLY A 15 -73.06 -25.82 19.23
N LYS A 16 -72.84 -27.07 19.64
CA LYS A 16 -71.64 -27.48 20.39
C LYS A 16 -70.38 -27.41 19.52
N LEU A 17 -70.47 -27.82 18.25
CA LEU A 17 -69.34 -27.76 17.31
C LEU A 17 -68.95 -26.32 16.96
N ILE A 18 -69.92 -25.42 16.77
CA ILE A 18 -69.66 -23.99 16.53
C ILE A 18 -69.01 -23.35 17.77
N GLY A 19 -69.50 -23.66 18.97
CA GLY A 19 -68.89 -23.17 20.22
C GLY A 19 -67.44 -23.62 20.39
N ILE A 20 -67.15 -24.90 20.11
CA ILE A 20 -65.79 -25.44 20.18
C ILE A 20 -64.87 -24.77 19.14
N ALA A 21 -65.33 -24.61 17.89
CA ALA A 21 -64.55 -23.97 16.84
C ALA A 21 -64.19 -22.51 17.18
N LEU A 22 -65.10 -21.77 17.82
CA LEU A 22 -64.90 -20.38 18.20
C LEU A 22 -63.90 -20.25 19.37
N VAL A 23 -63.97 -21.16 20.35
CA VAL A 23 -62.98 -21.24 21.43
C VAL A 23 -61.59 -21.60 20.90
N LEU A 24 -61.50 -22.56 19.98
CA LEU A 24 -60.23 -22.93 19.36
C LEU A 24 -59.65 -21.79 18.51
N GLY A 25 -60.49 -21.05 17.78
CA GLY A 25 -60.07 -19.88 17.01
C GLY A 25 -59.54 -18.75 17.88
N LEU A 26 -60.22 -18.44 18.99
CA LEU A 26 -59.76 -17.44 19.97
C LEU A 26 -58.47 -17.87 20.66
N ALA A 27 -58.34 -19.15 21.03
CA ALA A 27 -57.12 -19.70 21.62
C ALA A 27 -55.93 -19.63 20.66
N ALA A 28 -56.15 -19.92 19.36
CA ALA A 28 -55.11 -19.80 18.34
C ALA A 28 -54.67 -18.34 18.12
N MET A 29 -55.60 -17.38 18.09
CA MET A 29 -55.25 -15.95 18.01
C MET A 29 -54.47 -15.47 19.23
N ALA A 30 -54.89 -15.85 20.44
CA ALA A 30 -54.19 -15.48 21.68
C ALA A 30 -52.78 -16.09 21.73
N GLY A 31 -52.62 -17.35 21.31
CA GLY A 31 -51.32 -18.01 21.18
C GLY A 31 -50.41 -17.33 20.15
N GLY A 32 -50.96 -16.94 18.99
CA GLY A 32 -50.23 -16.19 17.96
C GLY A 32 -49.76 -14.82 18.45
N TRP A 33 -50.58 -14.10 19.20
CA TRP A 33 -50.22 -12.80 19.75
C TRP A 33 -49.10 -12.89 20.80
N LEU A 34 -49.20 -13.84 21.74
CA LEU A 34 -48.18 -14.01 22.79
C LEU A 34 -46.82 -14.41 22.21
N THR A 35 -46.81 -15.31 21.22
CA THR A 35 -45.57 -15.73 20.54
C THR A 35 -44.96 -14.60 19.71
N GLY A 36 -45.77 -13.75 19.09
CA GLY A 36 -45.31 -12.55 18.40
C GLY A 36 -44.58 -11.58 19.33
N VAL A 37 -45.17 -11.23 20.47
CA VAL A 37 -44.57 -10.30 21.44
C VAL A 37 -43.25 -10.81 22.01
N LEU A 38 -43.14 -12.13 22.26
CA LEU A 38 -41.89 -12.74 22.72
C LEU A 38 -40.80 -12.67 21.64
N LYS A 39 -41.14 -13.02 20.39
CA LYS A 39 -40.19 -12.94 19.27
C LYS A 39 -39.75 -11.51 18.98
N ASP A 40 -40.63 -10.53 19.12
CA ASP A 40 -40.26 -9.12 18.93
C ASP A 40 -39.22 -8.65 19.94
N ARG A 41 -39.25 -9.17 21.17
CA ARG A 41 -38.22 -8.89 22.18
C ARG A 41 -36.88 -9.52 21.84
N GLU A 42 -36.87 -10.79 21.45
CA GLU A 42 -35.66 -11.49 21.02
C GLU A 42 -35.04 -10.80 19.78
N ILE A 43 -35.87 -10.40 18.81
CA ILE A 43 -35.41 -9.67 17.62
C ILE A 43 -34.85 -8.29 18.01
N ALA A 44 -35.48 -7.59 18.94
CA ALA A 44 -34.99 -6.29 19.42
C ALA A 44 -33.65 -6.42 20.17
N GLU A 45 -33.48 -7.47 20.96
CA GLU A 45 -32.23 -7.79 21.66
C GLU A 45 -31.12 -8.16 20.67
N LEU A 46 -31.37 -9.09 19.75
CA LEU A 46 -30.42 -9.45 18.69
C LEU A 46 -30.00 -8.24 17.86
N LYS A 47 -30.94 -7.37 17.47
CA LYS A 47 -30.62 -6.14 16.73
C LYS A 47 -29.73 -5.20 17.54
N ARG A 48 -29.93 -5.10 18.85
CA ARG A 48 -29.07 -4.30 19.74
C ARG A 48 -27.68 -4.90 19.85
N GLU A 49 -27.56 -6.20 20.07
CA GLU A 49 -26.28 -6.90 20.11
C GLU A 49 -25.49 -6.74 18.80
N HIS A 50 -26.16 -6.89 17.65
CA HIS A 50 -25.54 -6.67 16.34
C HIS A 50 -25.10 -5.21 16.15
N ALA A 51 -25.92 -4.23 16.56
CA ALA A 51 -25.55 -2.82 16.50
C ALA A 51 -24.35 -2.50 17.40
N GLU A 52 -24.29 -3.08 18.61
CA GLU A 52 -23.16 -2.92 19.51
C GLU A 52 -21.90 -3.61 18.99
N ALA A 53 -22.03 -4.82 18.44
CA ALA A 53 -20.93 -5.57 17.84
C ALA A 53 -20.36 -4.84 16.62
N ALA A 54 -21.23 -4.31 15.74
CA ALA A 54 -20.83 -3.49 14.61
C ALA A 54 -20.10 -2.22 15.06
N ALA A 55 -20.66 -1.49 16.05
CA ALA A 55 -20.02 -0.29 16.59
C ALA A 55 -18.66 -0.60 17.24
N LYS A 56 -18.50 -1.73 17.94
CA LYS A 56 -17.21 -2.18 18.49
C LYS A 56 -16.22 -2.53 17.38
N ALA A 57 -16.67 -3.23 16.33
CA ALA A 57 -15.83 -3.61 15.19
C ALA A 57 -15.34 -2.36 14.41
N GLU A 58 -16.21 -1.38 14.16
CA GLU A 58 -15.84 -0.12 13.52
C GLU A 58 -14.82 0.68 14.34
N ARG A 59 -14.97 0.72 15.66
CA ARG A 59 -13.98 1.35 16.56
C ARG A 59 -12.64 0.62 16.52
N ALA A 60 -12.65 -0.71 16.59
CA ALA A 60 -11.42 -1.50 16.51
C ALA A 60 -10.73 -1.33 15.15
N ALA A 61 -11.49 -1.33 14.05
CA ALA A 61 -10.95 -1.11 12.71
C ALA A 61 -10.37 0.31 12.56
N SER A 62 -11.08 1.35 13.02
CA SER A 62 -10.59 2.73 12.95
C SER A 62 -9.36 2.95 13.83
N GLN A 63 -9.26 2.31 15.00
CA GLN A 63 -8.05 2.31 15.83
C GLN A 63 -6.87 1.66 15.12
N ARG A 64 -7.06 0.47 14.53
CA ARG A 64 -5.99 -0.21 13.76
C ARG A 64 -5.50 0.64 12.60
N LEU A 65 -6.41 1.30 11.88
CA LEU A 65 -6.07 2.22 10.80
C LEU A 65 -5.33 3.46 11.32
N ALA A 66 -5.76 4.03 12.44
CA ALA A 66 -5.09 5.17 13.06
C ALA A 66 -3.67 4.83 13.53
N GLU A 67 -3.48 3.65 14.15
CA GLU A 67 -2.15 3.16 14.55
C GLU A 67 -1.26 2.89 13.34
N ALA A 68 -1.79 2.23 12.30
CA ALA A 68 -1.04 1.99 11.06
C ALA A 68 -0.64 3.32 10.40
N LYS A 69 -1.54 4.30 10.38
CA LYS A 69 -1.26 5.65 9.88
C LYS A 69 -0.19 6.35 10.73
N ALA A 70 -0.30 6.32 12.05
CA ALA A 70 0.69 6.91 12.95
C ALA A 70 2.09 6.30 12.77
N ARG A 71 2.16 4.97 12.59
CA ARG A 71 3.42 4.29 12.25
C ARG A 71 3.96 4.72 10.88
N GLY A 72 3.09 4.83 9.87
CA GLY A 72 3.48 5.30 8.54
C GLY A 72 3.98 6.74 8.53
N ASP A 73 3.32 7.63 9.28
CA ASP A 73 3.70 9.03 9.42
C ASP A 73 5.06 9.14 10.16
N ALA A 74 5.29 8.35 11.21
CA ALA A 74 6.58 8.27 11.91
C ALA A 74 7.72 7.78 10.99
N LEU A 75 7.52 6.68 10.27
CA LEU A 75 8.49 6.16 9.31
C LEU A 75 8.81 7.18 8.19
N THR A 76 7.82 7.96 7.77
CA THR A 76 8.00 9.01 6.76
C THR A 76 8.90 10.12 7.31
N VAL A 77 8.67 10.55 8.55
CA VAL A 77 9.53 11.54 9.22
C VAL A 77 10.96 11.02 9.36
N ASP A 78 11.13 9.80 9.84
CA ASP A 78 12.45 9.18 10.00
C ASP A 78 13.19 9.06 8.66
N LEU A 79 12.48 8.67 7.59
CA LEU A 79 13.04 8.61 6.24
C LEU A 79 13.47 10.00 5.73
N HIS A 80 12.68 11.05 5.98
CA HIS A 80 13.07 12.41 5.62
C HIS A 80 14.30 12.89 6.39
N VAL A 81 14.38 12.59 7.70
CA VAL A 81 15.54 12.93 8.54
C VAL A 81 16.80 12.19 8.05
N ALA A 82 16.69 10.89 7.81
CA ALA A 82 17.79 10.07 7.31
C ALA A 82 18.27 10.56 5.93
N ASN A 83 17.35 10.88 5.02
CA ASN A 83 17.68 11.40 3.70
C ASN A 83 18.37 12.77 3.78
N ALA A 84 17.87 13.68 4.63
CA ALA A 84 18.48 14.98 4.85
C ALA A 84 19.88 14.87 5.49
N ALA A 85 20.11 13.88 6.36
CA ALA A 85 21.44 13.59 6.90
C ALA A 85 22.39 13.06 5.81
N ALA A 86 21.93 12.13 4.98
CA ALA A 86 22.71 11.58 3.87
C ALA A 86 23.12 12.66 2.84
N LEU A 87 22.19 13.54 2.47
CA LEU A 87 22.48 14.66 1.56
C LEU A 87 23.51 15.63 2.14
N ARG A 88 23.40 15.97 3.44
CA ARG A 88 24.38 16.83 4.11
C ARG A 88 25.76 16.20 4.14
N LEU A 89 25.85 14.91 4.46
CA LEU A 89 27.13 14.19 4.44
C LEU A 89 27.73 14.16 3.03
N GLN A 90 26.90 13.97 2.01
CA GLN A 90 27.36 14.00 0.62
C GLN A 90 27.96 15.36 0.25
N GLU A 91 27.31 16.46 0.62
CA GLU A 91 27.82 17.81 0.37
C GLU A 91 29.15 18.05 1.12
N GLN A 92 29.22 17.65 2.40
CA GLN A 92 30.43 17.76 3.20
C GLN A 92 31.60 17.00 2.57
N LEU A 93 31.40 15.75 2.14
CA LEU A 93 32.45 14.98 1.47
C LEU A 93 32.87 15.59 0.13
N HIS A 94 31.94 16.23 -0.59
CA HIS A 94 32.27 16.95 -1.81
C HIS A 94 33.17 18.14 -1.52
N GLU A 95 32.81 18.97 -0.54
CA GLU A 95 33.59 20.11 -0.08
C GLU A 95 34.97 19.68 0.46
N GLU A 96 35.03 18.60 1.24
CA GLU A 96 36.29 18.03 1.73
C GLU A 96 37.21 17.58 0.58
N ILE A 97 36.65 17.01 -0.49
CA ILE A 97 37.43 16.67 -1.69
C ILE A 97 37.93 17.93 -2.39
N GLU A 98 37.11 18.98 -2.54
CA GLU A 98 37.58 20.25 -3.11
C GLU A 98 38.79 20.80 -2.34
N LEU A 99 38.73 20.75 -1.00
CA LEU A 99 39.79 21.26 -0.13
C LEU A 99 41.03 20.35 -0.12
N ALA A 100 40.85 19.03 -0.27
CA ALA A 100 41.94 18.06 -0.26
C ALA A 100 42.64 17.88 -1.62
N THR A 101 42.03 18.35 -2.71
CA THR A 101 42.56 18.25 -4.07
C THR A 101 43.07 19.59 -4.57
N GLN A 102 43.86 19.58 -5.65
CA GLN A 102 44.53 20.79 -6.15
C GLN A 102 44.13 21.16 -7.58
N GLY A 103 43.11 20.51 -8.14
CA GLY A 103 42.68 20.70 -9.53
C GLY A 103 43.75 20.28 -10.55
N ARG A 104 44.65 19.36 -10.16
CA ARG A 104 45.75 18.91 -11.01
C ARG A 104 45.24 17.95 -12.07
N ALA A 105 45.59 18.18 -13.34
CA ALA A 105 45.26 17.26 -14.42
C ALA A 105 45.84 15.86 -14.13
N CYS A 106 44.96 14.86 -14.03
CA CYS A 106 45.30 13.46 -13.76
C CYS A 106 45.08 12.56 -14.98
N LEU A 107 43.98 12.77 -15.70
CA LEU A 107 43.66 12.02 -16.91
C LEU A 107 43.51 12.97 -18.10
N ASP A 108 44.20 12.67 -19.19
CA ASP A 108 44.08 13.44 -20.42
C ASP A 108 42.83 13.05 -21.23
N ALA A 109 42.58 13.79 -22.31
CA ALA A 109 41.46 13.53 -23.21
C ALA A 109 41.51 12.12 -23.83
N ALA A 110 42.70 11.54 -24.03
CA ALA A 110 42.83 10.22 -24.63
C ALA A 110 42.39 9.12 -23.65
N ALA A 111 42.78 9.22 -22.38
CA ALA A 111 42.34 8.35 -21.31
C ALA A 111 40.83 8.47 -21.06
N LEU A 112 40.30 9.70 -21.06
CA LEU A 112 38.85 9.93 -20.95
C LEU A 112 38.06 9.25 -22.08
N ARG A 113 38.54 9.31 -23.32
CA ARG A 113 37.92 8.59 -24.46
C ARG A 113 37.94 7.06 -24.33
N VAL A 114 38.86 6.51 -23.56
CA VAL A 114 38.87 5.07 -23.24
C VAL A 114 37.78 4.78 -22.20
N LEU A 115 37.70 5.58 -21.14
CA LEU A 115 36.68 5.43 -20.08
C LEU A 115 35.25 5.62 -20.60
N ASP A 116 35.03 6.58 -21.51
CA ASP A 116 33.72 6.82 -22.15
C ASP A 116 33.22 5.63 -23.00
N ARG A 117 34.10 4.70 -23.34
CA ARG A 117 33.76 3.47 -24.07
C ARG A 117 33.72 2.23 -23.18
N ALA A 118 34.17 2.33 -21.93
CA ALA A 118 34.23 1.20 -21.03
C ALA A 118 32.82 0.82 -20.54
N PRO A 119 32.40 -0.44 -20.67
CA PRO A 119 31.10 -0.89 -20.18
C PRO A 119 31.04 -0.75 -18.65
N GLY A 120 29.90 -0.31 -18.12
CA GLY A 120 29.71 -0.07 -16.69
C GLY A 120 30.30 1.25 -16.15
N ILE A 121 31.13 1.95 -16.94
CA ILE A 121 31.64 3.29 -16.62
C ILE A 121 31.00 4.34 -17.52
N ALA A 122 30.86 4.03 -18.82
CA ALA A 122 30.18 4.89 -19.76
C ALA A 122 28.78 5.22 -19.26
N ALA A 123 28.43 6.51 -19.24
CA ALA A 123 27.08 6.95 -18.92
C ALA A 123 26.09 6.15 -19.77
N PRO A 124 25.02 5.57 -19.18
CA PRO A 124 23.99 4.90 -19.95
C PRO A 124 23.53 5.85 -21.04
N ARG A 125 23.71 5.46 -22.32
CA ARG A 125 23.07 6.17 -23.42
C ARG A 125 21.59 5.87 -23.35
N VAL A 126 20.90 6.53 -22.42
CA VAL A 126 19.45 6.62 -22.45
C VAL A 126 19.12 7.16 -23.84
N PRO A 127 18.33 6.45 -24.65
CA PRO A 127 17.90 6.98 -25.94
C PRO A 127 17.36 8.38 -25.69
N ALA A 128 17.87 9.38 -26.41
CA ALA A 128 17.31 10.72 -26.31
C ALA A 128 15.78 10.58 -26.50
N PRO A 129 14.94 11.19 -25.63
CA PRO A 129 13.51 11.18 -25.85
C PRO A 129 13.28 11.64 -27.28
N ALA A 130 12.37 10.97 -28.01
CA ALA A 130 12.08 11.27 -29.40
C ALA A 130 11.84 12.78 -29.56
N ARG A 131 12.87 13.50 -29.99
CA ARG A 131 12.80 14.95 -30.14
C ARG A 131 11.97 15.16 -31.39
N VAL A 132 10.88 15.91 -31.27
CA VAL A 132 10.27 16.59 -32.42
C VAL A 132 11.41 17.27 -33.18
N ALA A 133 11.47 17.06 -34.49
CA ALA A 133 12.54 17.58 -35.33
C ALA A 133 12.70 19.09 -35.05
N PRO A 134 13.91 19.57 -34.70
CA PRO A 134 14.13 20.99 -34.50
C PRO A 134 13.85 21.74 -35.82
N ALA A 135 13.33 22.96 -35.71
CA ALA A 135 13.24 23.88 -36.83
C ALA A 135 14.63 24.01 -37.49
N LYS A 136 14.64 24.07 -38.82
CA LYS A 136 15.82 23.95 -39.70
C LYS A 136 17.01 24.86 -39.34
N ASP A 137 16.79 25.90 -38.54
CA ASP A 137 17.78 26.91 -38.16
C ASP A 137 17.89 27.14 -36.64
N ALA A 138 17.41 26.22 -35.80
CA ALA A 138 17.64 26.31 -34.36
C ALA A 138 19.11 25.96 -34.03
N PRO A 139 19.88 26.86 -33.38
CA PRO A 139 21.22 26.51 -32.92
C PRO A 139 21.13 25.30 -32.00
N ASP A 140 21.85 24.24 -32.33
CA ASP A 140 21.89 23.00 -31.55
C ASP A 140 22.87 23.19 -30.37
N PRO A 141 22.38 23.41 -29.13
CA PRO A 141 23.26 23.63 -27.99
C PRO A 141 24.05 22.36 -27.62
N ALA A 142 23.64 21.19 -28.10
CA ALA A 142 24.36 19.93 -27.88
C ALA A 142 25.55 19.78 -28.84
N ARG A 143 25.48 20.33 -30.05
CA ARG A 143 26.63 20.37 -30.98
C ARG A 143 27.67 21.41 -30.58
N ASP A 144 27.23 22.59 -30.13
CA ASP A 144 28.16 23.68 -29.78
C ASP A 144 28.94 23.42 -28.47
N THR A 145 28.42 22.54 -27.60
CA THR A 145 29.10 22.06 -26.38
C THR A 145 29.94 20.79 -26.61
N ALA A 146 29.58 19.95 -27.58
CA ALA A 146 30.36 18.78 -27.98
C ALA A 146 31.54 19.12 -28.89
N GLN A 147 31.46 20.18 -29.71
CA GLN A 147 32.54 20.60 -30.61
C GLN A 147 33.62 21.43 -29.90
N ARG A 148 33.26 22.24 -28.88
CA ARG A 148 34.25 22.94 -28.00
C ARG A 148 34.99 22.00 -27.04
N ALA A 149 34.56 20.75 -26.94
CA ALA A 149 35.12 19.73 -26.06
C ALA A 149 36.42 19.09 -26.53
N GLY A 150 36.73 19.23 -27.82
CA GLY A 150 37.47 18.23 -28.58
C GLY A 150 38.94 18.08 -28.25
N ASP A 151 39.62 19.16 -27.84
CA ASP A 151 41.08 19.16 -27.89
C ASP A 151 41.81 19.43 -26.55
N GLU A 152 41.12 19.77 -25.45
CA GLU A 152 41.81 20.14 -24.19
C GLU A 152 41.11 19.68 -22.89
N ARG A 153 40.11 18.78 -22.92
CA ARG A 153 39.53 18.28 -21.65
C ARG A 153 40.48 17.30 -20.96
N SER A 154 40.96 17.69 -19.79
CA SER A 154 41.60 16.78 -18.83
C SER A 154 40.72 16.66 -17.59
N ALA A 155 40.70 15.48 -16.97
CA ALA A 155 40.07 15.26 -15.68
C ALA A 155 41.07 15.60 -14.58
N THR A 156 40.65 16.40 -13.62
CA THR A 156 41.46 16.76 -12.46
C THR A 156 41.39 15.71 -11.37
N ASP A 157 42.33 15.72 -10.43
CA ASP A 157 42.25 14.93 -9.18
C ASP A 157 40.92 15.15 -8.44
N THR A 158 40.40 16.38 -8.44
CA THR A 158 39.06 16.73 -7.94
C THR A 158 37.95 15.98 -8.68
N ASP A 159 37.97 15.99 -10.01
CA ASP A 159 36.95 15.30 -10.82
C ASP A 159 36.96 13.79 -10.57
N ILE A 160 38.15 13.20 -10.44
CA ILE A 160 38.30 11.78 -10.10
C ILE A 160 37.79 11.51 -8.69
N GLY A 161 38.13 12.34 -7.70
CA GLY A 161 37.64 12.19 -6.32
C GLY A 161 36.11 12.19 -6.24
N ARG A 162 35.47 13.16 -6.89
CA ARG A 162 34.00 13.25 -6.97
C ARG A 162 33.39 12.03 -7.68
N TRP A 163 34.02 11.58 -8.77
CA TRP A 163 33.57 10.39 -9.50
C TRP A 163 33.65 9.14 -8.63
N VAL A 164 34.74 8.94 -7.87
CA VAL A 164 34.91 7.81 -6.94
C VAL A 164 33.83 7.81 -5.87
N LEU A 165 33.53 8.96 -5.24
CA LEU A 165 32.41 9.05 -4.29
C LEU A 165 31.07 8.69 -4.93
N GLY A 166 30.82 9.16 -6.15
CA GLY A 166 29.61 8.84 -6.90
C GLY A 166 29.51 7.35 -7.25
N ALA A 167 30.61 6.73 -7.63
CA ALA A 167 30.69 5.30 -7.94
C ALA A 167 30.47 4.43 -6.69
N GLY A 168 31.10 4.79 -5.57
CA GLY A 168 30.89 4.11 -4.28
C GLY A 168 29.41 4.10 -3.87
N ARG A 169 28.72 5.25 -3.94
CA ARG A 169 27.28 5.31 -3.64
C ARG A 169 26.42 4.42 -4.54
N GLN A 170 26.74 4.35 -5.83
CA GLN A 170 26.00 3.48 -6.76
C GLN A 170 26.23 2.01 -6.46
N TYR A 171 27.45 1.64 -6.03
CA TYR A 171 27.77 0.29 -5.57
C TYR A 171 27.01 -0.06 -4.30
N ASP A 172 27.02 0.81 -3.29
CA ASP A 172 26.30 0.58 -2.03
C ASP A 172 24.79 0.44 -2.26
N GLU A 173 24.21 1.23 -3.17
CA GLU A 173 22.82 1.09 -3.58
C GLU A 173 22.54 -0.26 -4.26
N CYS A 174 23.48 -0.76 -5.07
CA CYS A 174 23.38 -2.07 -5.69
C CYS A 174 23.40 -3.19 -4.64
N VAL A 175 24.35 -3.13 -3.70
CA VAL A 175 24.47 -4.07 -2.58
C VAL A 175 23.19 -4.07 -1.75
N ARG A 176 22.69 -2.90 -1.35
CA ARG A 176 21.45 -2.75 -0.60
C ARG A 176 20.24 -3.39 -1.30
N ARG A 177 20.12 -3.23 -2.61
CA ARG A 177 19.05 -3.86 -3.40
C ARG A 177 19.20 -5.36 -3.49
N LEU A 178 20.43 -5.84 -3.65
CA LEU A 178 20.72 -7.27 -3.70
C LEU A 178 20.42 -7.92 -2.35
N ASP A 179 20.84 -7.30 -1.25
CA ASP A 179 20.55 -7.76 0.11
C ASP A 179 19.04 -7.81 0.36
N ALA A 180 18.29 -6.78 -0.03
CA ALA A 180 16.83 -6.80 0.07
C ALA A 180 16.17 -7.94 -0.73
N LEU A 181 16.73 -8.31 -1.89
CA LEU A 181 16.27 -9.46 -2.67
C LEU A 181 16.64 -10.79 -2.00
N ILE A 182 17.84 -10.88 -1.42
CA ILE A 182 18.28 -12.06 -0.67
C ILE A 182 17.39 -12.26 0.57
N ASP A 183 17.13 -11.20 1.32
CA ASP A 183 16.27 -11.23 2.50
C ASP A 183 14.85 -11.67 2.14
N TRP A 184 14.31 -11.17 1.02
CA TRP A 184 12.99 -11.59 0.53
C TRP A 184 12.92 -13.09 0.17
N HIS A 185 14.01 -13.63 -0.41
CA HIS A 185 14.05 -15.02 -0.87
C HIS A 185 14.57 -16.02 0.16
N THR A 186 15.16 -15.54 1.26
CA THR A 186 15.62 -16.38 2.35
C THR A 186 14.44 -16.62 3.29
N PRO A 187 13.89 -17.84 3.38
CA PRO A 187 12.77 -18.11 4.27
C PRO A 187 13.22 -17.92 5.72
N ASP A 188 12.80 -16.81 6.30
CA ASP A 188 12.87 -16.58 7.74
C ASP A 188 11.72 -17.34 8.43
N PRO A 189 12.00 -18.31 9.32
CA PRO A 189 10.96 -19.02 10.06
C PRO A 189 10.07 -18.06 10.89
N GLU A 190 10.54 -16.88 11.31
CA GLU A 190 9.70 -15.88 11.99
C GLU A 190 8.67 -15.20 11.06
N HIS A 191 8.92 -15.13 9.75
CA HIS A 191 7.98 -14.54 8.78
C HIS A 191 6.85 -15.49 8.39
N GLN A 192 7.05 -16.81 8.50
CA GLN A 192 6.01 -17.81 8.23
C GLN A 192 4.90 -17.80 9.30
N ASP A 193 5.25 -17.53 10.56
CA ASP A 193 4.29 -17.48 11.68
C ASP A 193 3.46 -16.18 11.73
N ARG A 194 3.83 -15.16 10.94
CA ARG A 194 3.18 -13.85 10.90
C ARG A 194 2.24 -13.66 9.71
N ALA A 195 2.15 -14.63 8.79
CA ALA A 195 1.13 -14.61 7.76
C ALA A 195 -0.24 -14.72 8.43
N PRO A 196 -1.17 -13.76 8.25
CA PRO A 196 -2.51 -13.92 8.79
C PRO A 196 -3.12 -15.18 8.17
N ALA A 197 -3.60 -16.08 9.02
CA ALA A 197 -4.39 -17.21 8.59
C ALA A 197 -5.64 -16.65 7.89
N TRP A 198 -5.59 -16.59 6.56
CA TRP A 198 -6.75 -16.33 5.74
C TRP A 198 -7.62 -17.59 5.78
N ASN A 199 -8.51 -17.63 6.78
CA ASN A 199 -9.60 -18.58 6.88
C ASN A 199 -10.86 -17.94 6.27
#